data_AF-A0A812TX87-F1
#
_entry.id   AF-A0A812TX87-F1
#
_cell.length_a   1.000
_cell.length_b   1.000
_cell.length_c   1.000
_cell.angle_alpha   90.00
_cell.angle_beta   90.00
_cell.angle_gamma   90.00
#
_symmetry.space_group_name_H-M   'P 1'
#
loop_
_entity.id
_entity.type
_entity.pdbx_description
1 polymer ?
#
loop_
_entity_poly.entity_id
_entity_poly.type
_entity_poly.pdbx_seq_one_letter_code
_entity_poly.pdbx_strand_id
1 'polypeptide(L)'
;VPRDGRGHLLIGSEEDAGNAELLAVQQITAVLNCTEELPPPERQEMYEKIGIRWHHVLMHDDPTEDLLKALDAARPWLRDALAAGDKVLVHCFVGANRSVAVAVGY
;
A
#
# COMPACT_ATOMS: atom_id res chain seq x y z
N VAL A 1 9.10 -16.09 -12.76
CA VAL A 1 9.93 -15.07 -13.45
C VAL A 1 10.94 -14.56 -12.42
N PRO A 2 12.25 -14.54 -12.71
CA PRO A 2 13.24 -14.03 -11.76
C PRO A 2 12.96 -12.55 -11.49
N ARG A 3 12.81 -12.18 -10.21
CA ARG A 3 12.66 -10.78 -9.79
C ARG A 3 14.02 -10.11 -9.94
N ASP A 4 14.07 -8.93 -10.55
CA ASP A 4 15.30 -8.15 -10.83
C ASP A 4 16.01 -7.58 -9.59
N GLY A 5 15.64 -8.05 -8.39
CA GLY A 5 16.22 -7.63 -7.12
C GLY A 5 15.79 -6.23 -6.66
N ARG A 6 14.89 -5.54 -7.35
CA ARG A 6 14.37 -4.23 -6.91
C ARG A 6 12.88 -4.31 -6.60
N GLY A 7 12.49 -3.85 -5.41
CA GLY A 7 11.08 -3.69 -5.06
C GLY A 7 10.36 -2.74 -6.02
N HIS A 8 9.04 -2.87 -6.12
CA HIS A 8 8.21 -2.07 -7.00
C HIS A 8 7.12 -1.36 -6.20
N LEU A 9 6.78 -0.12 -6.57
CA LEU A 9 5.71 0.64 -5.95
C LEU A 9 4.62 0.90 -6.99
N LEU A 10 3.39 0.53 -6.66
CA LEU A 10 2.18 0.70 -7.46
C LEU A 10 1.19 1.55 -6.68
N ILE A 11 0.32 2.23 -7.40
CA ILE A 11 -0.74 3.06 -6.83
C ILE A 11 -2.07 2.42 -7.21
N GLY A 12 -3.01 2.36 -6.26
CA GLY A 12 -4.36 1.89 -6.52
C GLY A 12 -5.39 2.43 -5.54
N SER A 13 -6.58 1.88 -5.65
CA SER A 13 -7.79 2.23 -4.90
C SER A 13 -8.11 1.19 -3.82
N GLU A 14 -9.15 1.47 -3.05
CA GLU A 14 -9.71 0.53 -2.08
C GLU A 14 -10.27 -0.73 -2.75
N GLU A 15 -10.82 -0.59 -3.96
CA GLU A 15 -11.28 -1.70 -4.78
C GLU A 15 -10.11 -2.60 -5.20
N ASP A 16 -9.01 -2.02 -5.66
CA ASP A 16 -7.81 -2.77 -6.05
C ASP A 16 -7.23 -3.55 -4.86
N ALA A 17 -7.18 -2.90 -3.69
CA ALA A 17 -6.69 -3.50 -2.46
C ALA A 17 -7.58 -4.65 -1.95
N GLY A 18 -8.88 -4.63 -2.28
CA GLY A 18 -9.83 -5.69 -1.97
C GLY A 18 -9.90 -6.82 -3.02
N ASN A 19 -9.26 -6.67 -4.17
CA ASN A 19 -9.40 -7.61 -5.28
C ASN A 19 -8.27 -8.65 -5.30
N ALA A 20 -8.51 -9.80 -4.66
CA ALA A 20 -7.52 -10.88 -4.56
C ALA A 20 -7.00 -11.40 -5.91
N GLU A 21 -7.84 -11.41 -6.95
CA GLU A 21 -7.43 -11.82 -8.30
C GLU A 21 -6.47 -10.81 -8.91
N LEU A 22 -6.79 -9.51 -8.81
CA LEU A 22 -5.91 -8.44 -9.28
C LEU A 22 -4.56 -8.48 -8.53
N LEU A 23 -4.59 -8.61 -7.21
CA LEU A 23 -3.37 -8.70 -6.39
C LEU A 23 -2.48 -9.86 -6.85
N ALA A 24 -3.08 -11.02 -7.12
CA ALA A 24 -2.38 -12.20 -7.62
C ALA A 24 -1.81 -12.01 -9.03
N VAL A 25 -2.62 -11.49 -9.97
CA VAL A 25 -2.21 -11.23 -11.37
C VAL A 25 -1.09 -10.21 -11.43
N GLN A 26 -1.18 -9.16 -10.62
CA GLN A 26 -0.13 -8.14 -10.50
C GLN A 26 1.05 -8.61 -9.64
N GLN A 27 0.97 -9.78 -9.00
CA GLN A 27 2.01 -10.32 -8.12
C GLN A 27 2.36 -9.36 -6.97
N ILE A 28 1.37 -8.64 -6.47
CA ILE A 28 1.52 -7.78 -5.28
C ILE A 28 1.80 -8.68 -4.08
N THR A 29 2.77 -8.30 -3.27
CA THR A 29 3.16 -9.04 -2.05
C THR A 29 3.03 -8.21 -0.79
N ALA A 30 2.81 -6.90 -0.93
CA ALA A 30 2.69 -5.98 0.18
C ALA A 30 1.65 -4.89 -0.13
N VAL A 31 0.88 -4.46 0.87
CA VAL A 31 -0.12 -3.38 0.74
C VAL A 31 0.11 -2.30 1.81
N LEU A 32 0.23 -1.04 1.39
CA LEU A 32 0.18 0.11 2.27
C LEU A 32 -1.16 0.81 2.10
N ASN A 33 -1.97 0.79 3.15
CA ASN A 33 -3.23 1.51 3.23
C ASN A 33 -2.99 2.93 3.75
N CYS A 34 -3.42 3.94 2.99
CA CYS A 34 -3.37 5.36 3.33
C CYS A 34 -4.78 5.97 3.53
N THR A 35 -5.78 5.19 3.92
CA THR A 35 -7.13 5.69 4.29
C THR A 35 -7.23 5.94 5.80
N GLU A 36 -8.40 6.42 6.25
CA GLU A 36 -8.67 6.63 7.68
C GLU A 36 -8.96 5.30 8.38
N GLU A 37 -9.52 4.37 7.62
CA GLU A 37 -10.03 3.08 8.06
C GLU A 37 -8.95 2.01 7.94
N LEU A 38 -8.93 1.10 8.91
CA LEU A 38 -8.22 -0.16 8.75
C LEU A 38 -8.93 -1.03 7.70
N PRO A 39 -8.19 -1.91 6.99
CA PRO A 39 -8.82 -2.97 6.20
C PRO A 39 -9.83 -3.73 7.07
N PRO A 40 -11.04 -4.02 6.58
CA PRO A 40 -12.02 -4.75 7.37
C PRO A 40 -11.51 -6.18 7.64
N PRO A 41 -12.00 -6.88 8.68
CA PRO A 41 -11.48 -8.19 9.08
C PRO A 41 -11.40 -9.21 7.95
N GLU A 42 -12.42 -9.27 7.09
CA GLU A 42 -12.45 -10.16 5.92
C GLU A 42 -11.32 -9.88 4.92
N ARG A 43 -10.86 -8.63 4.81
CA ARG A 43 -9.72 -8.27 3.97
C ARG A 43 -8.40 -8.67 4.61
N GLN A 44 -8.29 -8.53 5.94
CA GLN A 44 -7.10 -8.98 6.66
C GLN A 44 -6.94 -10.51 6.57
N GLU A 45 -8.03 -11.26 6.73
CA GLU A 45 -8.05 -12.71 6.52
C GLU A 45 -7.69 -13.09 5.07
N MET A 46 -8.21 -12.34 4.09
CA MET A 46 -7.84 -12.53 2.69
C MET A 46 -6.34 -12.32 2.48
N TYR A 47 -5.77 -11.22 2.98
CA TYR A 47 -4.33 -10.94 2.91
C TYR A 47 -3.49 -12.04 3.53
N GLU A 48 -3.85 -12.52 4.72
CA GLU A 48 -3.15 -13.64 5.36
C GLU A 48 -3.18 -14.90 4.47
N LYS A 49 -4.35 -15.25 3.93
CA LYS A 49 -4.55 -16.42 3.07
C LYS A 49 -3.72 -16.37 1.78
N ILE A 50 -3.57 -15.19 1.18
CA ILE A 50 -2.80 -15.01 -0.06
C ILE A 50 -1.37 -14.49 0.17
N GLY A 51 -0.91 -14.41 1.43
CA GLY A 51 0.47 -14.07 1.78
C GLY A 51 0.84 -12.61 1.57
N ILE A 52 -0.12 -11.69 1.71
CA ILE A 52 0.10 -10.25 1.64
C ILE A 52 0.46 -9.72 3.02
N ARG A 53 1.66 -9.14 3.17
CA ARG A 53 1.96 -8.27 4.32
C ARG A 53 1.30 -6.92 4.12
N TRP A 54 0.83 -6.28 5.18
CA TRP A 54 0.20 -4.97 5.06
C TRP A 54 0.59 -4.02 6.18
N HIS A 55 0.42 -2.72 5.91
CA HIS A 55 0.60 -1.65 6.88
C HIS A 55 -0.43 -0.55 6.65
N HIS A 56 -0.72 0.21 7.69
CA HIS A 56 -1.70 1.29 7.65
C HIS A 56 -1.06 2.56 8.17
N VAL A 57 -1.19 3.62 7.39
CA VAL A 57 -0.88 4.99 7.78
C VAL A 57 -2.17 5.77 7.65
N LEU A 58 -2.74 6.14 8.80
CA LEU A 58 -3.94 6.96 8.83
C LEU A 58 -3.67 8.30 8.16
N MET A 59 -4.45 8.64 7.13
CA MET A 59 -4.39 9.93 6.43
C MET A 59 -5.78 10.40 6.04
N HIS A 60 -6.07 11.67 6.29
CA HIS A 60 -7.29 12.32 5.80
C HIS A 60 -7.08 12.85 4.38
N ASP A 61 -8.14 12.82 3.57
CA ASP A 61 -8.14 13.43 2.23
C ASP A 61 -8.45 14.93 2.31
N ASP A 62 -7.66 15.65 3.09
CA ASP A 62 -7.90 17.05 3.41
C ASP A 62 -6.64 17.89 3.11
N PRO A 63 -6.77 19.11 2.57
CA PRO A 63 -5.63 20.00 2.33
C PRO A 63 -4.81 20.38 3.57
N THR A 64 -5.35 20.17 4.77
CA THR A 64 -4.68 20.42 6.06
C THR A 64 -3.93 19.21 6.61
N GLU A 65 -3.99 18.05 5.93
CA GLU A 65 -3.24 16.85 6.31
C GLU A 65 -1.72 17.12 6.35
N ASP A 66 -1.07 16.67 7.42
CA ASP A 66 0.39 16.76 7.57
C ASP A 66 1.07 15.63 6.80
N LEU A 67 1.23 15.85 5.49
CA LEU A 67 1.84 14.88 4.58
C LEU A 67 3.27 14.49 4.99
N LEU A 68 4.04 15.39 5.60
CA LEU A 68 5.40 15.07 6.04
C LEU A 68 5.39 14.04 7.17
N LYS A 69 4.50 14.23 8.14
CA LYS A 69 4.31 13.27 9.23
C LYS A 69 3.81 11.91 8.71
N ALA A 70 2.90 11.91 7.73
CA ALA A 70 2.44 10.67 7.11
C ALA A 70 3.57 9.95 6.35
N LEU A 71 4.40 10.69 5.61
CA LEU A 71 5.58 10.14 4.92
C LEU A 71 6.61 9.58 5.90
N ASP A 72 6.87 10.26 7.01
CA ASP A 72 7.78 9.77 8.06
C ASP A 72 7.27 8.45 8.69
N ALA A 73 5.95 8.30 8.83
CA ALA A 73 5.33 7.06 9.28
C ALA A 73 5.42 5.94 8.23
N ALA A 74 5.20 6.24 6.95
CA ALA A 74 5.22 5.26 5.87
C ALA A 74 6.63 4.77 5.49
N ARG A 75 7.62 5.67 5.51
CA ARG A 75 8.97 5.46 4.94
C ARG A 75 9.70 4.25 5.51
N PRO A 76 9.72 3.97 6.82
CA PRO A 76 10.41 2.80 7.36
C PRO A 76 9.87 1.49 6.80
N TRP A 77 8.55 1.36 6.73
CA TRP A 77 7.89 0.15 6.26
C TRP A 77 8.03 -0.04 4.75
N LEU A 78 7.87 1.04 3.96
CA LEU A 78 8.09 1.01 2.51
C LEU A 78 9.53 0.64 2.16
N ARG A 79 10.51 1.22 2.86
CA ARG A 79 11.93 0.90 2.65
C ARG A 79 12.23 -0.56 2.93
N ASP A 80 11.69 -1.11 4.01
CA ASP A 80 11.83 -2.52 4.35
C ASP A 80 11.21 -3.44 3.29
N ALA A 81 9.95 -3.18 2.89
CA ALA A 81 9.26 -3.95 1.86
C ALA A 81 10.02 -3.93 0.51
N LEU A 82 10.40 -2.74 0.05
CA LEU A 82 11.07 -2.60 -1.24
C LEU A 82 12.48 -3.21 -1.23
N ALA A 83 13.20 -3.14 -0.10
CA ALA A 83 14.49 -3.81 0.06
C ALA A 83 14.35 -5.34 0.10
N ALA A 84 13.22 -5.87 0.58
CA ALA A 84 12.88 -7.29 0.51
C ALA A 84 12.48 -7.75 -0.91
N GLY A 85 12.37 -6.82 -1.87
CA GLY A 85 11.93 -7.13 -3.23
C GLY A 85 10.43 -7.32 -3.36
N ASP A 86 9.65 -6.70 -2.44
CA ASP A 86 8.19 -6.70 -2.53
C ASP A 86 7.70 -5.85 -3.69
N LYS A 87 6.55 -6.26 -4.24
CA LYS A 87 5.74 -5.44 -5.12
C LYS A 87 4.62 -4.84 -4.28
N VAL A 88 4.81 -3.59 -3.88
CA VAL A 88 3.97 -2.86 -2.93
C VAL A 88 2.86 -2.12 -3.66
N LEU A 89 1.61 -2.36 -3.25
CA LEU A 89 0.48 -1.52 -3.60
C LEU A 89 0.27 -0.46 -2.51
N VAL A 90 0.44 0.81 -2.85
CA VAL A 90 0.03 1.94 -2.00
C VAL A 90 -1.35 2.38 -2.45
N HIS A 91 -2.34 2.32 -1.56
CA HIS A 91 -3.70 2.70 -1.91
C HIS A 91 -4.31 3.72 -0.94
N CYS A 92 -5.28 4.46 -1.45
CA CYS A 92 -6.24 5.19 -0.64
C CYS A 92 -7.64 4.78 -1.11
N PHE A 93 -8.67 5.63 -0.98
CA PHE A 93 -9.99 5.28 -1.50
C PHE A 93 -10.02 5.16 -3.02
N VAL A 94 -9.57 6.19 -3.74
CA VAL A 94 -9.68 6.27 -5.22
C VAL A 94 -8.34 6.12 -5.95
N GLY A 95 -7.22 6.11 -5.22
CA GLY A 95 -5.89 5.98 -5.82
C GLY A 95 -5.36 7.25 -6.51
N ALA A 96 -5.81 8.43 -6.11
CA ALA A 96 -5.48 9.68 -6.81
C ALA A 96 -4.85 10.79 -5.95
N ASN A 97 -5.05 10.79 -4.62
CA ASN A 97 -4.52 11.83 -3.74
C ASN A 97 -3.53 11.29 -2.71
N ARG A 98 -4.00 10.79 -1.55
CA ARG A 98 -3.13 10.31 -0.45
C ARG A 98 -2.08 9.27 -0.89
N SER A 99 -2.50 8.23 -1.62
CA SER A 99 -1.57 7.22 -2.12
C SER A 99 -0.56 7.77 -3.13
N VAL A 100 -0.97 8.71 -3.98
CA VAL A 100 -0.08 9.41 -4.92
C VAL A 100 0.91 10.29 -4.18
N ALA A 101 0.46 11.04 -3.16
CA ALA A 101 1.33 11.86 -2.33
C ALA A 101 2.42 11.02 -1.64
N VAL A 102 2.03 9.86 -1.08
CA VAL A 102 2.99 8.91 -0.50
C VAL A 102 3.95 8.36 -1.55
N ALA A 103 3.44 7.94 -2.71
CA ALA A 103 4.26 7.39 -3.80
C ALA A 103 5.27 8.41 -4.37
N VAL A 104 4.88 9.67 -4.51
CA VAL A 104 5.72 10.75 -5.05
C VAL A 104 6.73 11.25 -4.01
N GLY A 105 6.36 11.26 -2.72
CA GLY A 105 7.22 11.73 -1.63
C GLY A 105 8.21 10.69 -1.09
N TYR A 106 8.07 9.43 -1.48
CA TYR A 106 8.94 8.32 -1.07
C TYR A 106 10.26 8.29 -1.85
#